data_AF-A0A7S1GRG4-F1
#
_entry.id   AF-A0A7S1GRG4-F1
#
_cell.length_a   1.000
_cell.length_b   1.000
_cell.length_c   1.000
_cell.angle_alpha   90.00
_cell.angle_beta   90.00
_cell.angle_gamma   90.00
#
_symmetry.space_group_name_H-M   'P 1'
#
loop_
_entity.id
_entity.type
_entity.pdbx_description
1 polymer ?
#
loop_
_entity_poly.entity_id
_entity_poly.type
_entity_poly.pdbx_seq_one_letter_code
_entity_poly.pdbx_strand_id
1 'polypeptide(L)'
;VAMTSGKTSGSLTSTSMDVSHSNETREATEEEILTSQFALMRKRKRKGYVTLSTNLGDIGIELHCDIAPRTCTNFLGLAEAGKYNGTIFHRLIKNFMIQGGKSKHEDSSLWGPAFVDEFDDRLKHTGEGIVSMANA
;
A
#
# COMPACT_ATOMS: atom_id res chain seq x y z
N VAL A 1 -19.70 3.63 -3.86
CA VAL A 1 -20.49 4.08 -2.68
C VAL A 1 -20.56 5.59 -2.80
N ALA A 2 -21.70 6.14 -3.23
CA ALA A 2 -21.87 7.58 -3.44
C ALA A 2 -22.25 8.27 -2.12
N MET A 3 -21.57 9.36 -1.77
CA MET A 3 -21.78 10.10 -0.52
C MET A 3 -22.12 11.56 -0.89
N THR A 4 -23.28 12.05 -0.46
CA THR A 4 -23.76 13.41 -0.72
C THR A 4 -23.52 14.32 0.49
N SER A 5 -22.87 15.47 0.26
CA SER A 5 -22.61 16.46 1.32
C SER A 5 -23.81 17.40 1.46
N GLY A 6 -24.79 16.97 2.26
CA GLY A 6 -25.98 17.75 2.58
C GLY A 6 -25.69 18.82 3.63
N LYS A 7 -25.34 20.04 3.19
CA LYS A 7 -25.40 21.21 4.07
C LYS A 7 -26.88 21.63 4.20
N THR A 8 -27.43 21.49 5.40
CA THR A 8 -28.78 21.97 5.75
C THR A 8 -28.68 23.16 6.69
N SER A 9 -29.21 24.32 6.28
CA SER A 9 -29.89 25.31 7.12
C SER A 9 -30.12 26.61 6.35
N GLY A 10 -31.38 27.03 6.27
CA GLY A 10 -31.82 28.31 5.71
C GLY A 10 -33.33 28.46 5.89
N SER A 11 -33.75 29.56 6.51
CA SER A 11 -35.08 29.86 7.05
C SER A 11 -36.22 29.98 6.03
N LEU A 12 -37.45 29.85 6.53
CA LEU A 12 -38.75 30.07 5.87
C LEU A 12 -38.87 31.48 5.25
N THR A 13 -38.50 31.64 3.99
CA THR A 13 -38.99 32.73 3.12
C THR A 13 -39.52 32.13 1.83
N SER A 14 -40.79 32.43 1.55
CA SER A 14 -41.56 31.95 0.40
C SER A 14 -41.00 32.50 -0.92
N THR A 15 -40.07 31.75 -1.52
CA THR A 15 -39.77 31.83 -2.95
C THR A 15 -39.51 30.39 -3.40
N SER A 16 -40.36 29.89 -4.30
CA SER A 16 -40.18 28.59 -4.95
C SER A 16 -38.91 28.63 -5.81
N MET A 17 -37.77 28.34 -5.19
CA MET A 17 -36.54 28.03 -5.90
C MET A 17 -36.67 26.60 -6.42
N ASP A 18 -36.74 26.45 -7.73
CA ASP A 18 -36.54 25.15 -8.36
C ASP A 18 -35.13 24.67 -7.98
N VAL A 19 -35.04 23.52 -7.30
CA VAL A 19 -33.75 22.98 -6.84
C VAL A 19 -33.05 22.38 -8.06
N SER A 20 -32.30 23.21 -8.78
CA SER A 20 -31.41 22.77 -9.84
C SER A 20 -30.20 22.06 -9.23
N HIS A 21 -30.29 20.73 -9.09
CA HIS A 21 -29.12 19.91 -8.79
C HIS A 21 -28.29 19.73 -10.07
N SER A 22 -27.24 20.53 -10.24
CA SER A 22 -26.13 20.15 -11.12
C SER A 22 -25.33 19.06 -10.38
N ASN A 23 -25.66 17.80 -10.65
CA ASN A 23 -24.81 16.68 -10.27
C ASN A 23 -23.55 16.72 -11.14
N GLU A 24 -22.60 17.57 -10.76
CA GLU A 24 -21.22 17.42 -11.23
C GLU A 24 -20.65 16.19 -10.56
N THR A 25 -20.44 15.13 -11.34
CA THR A 25 -19.64 13.99 -10.89
C THR A 25 -18.24 14.51 -10.59
N ARG A 26 -17.91 14.71 -9.31
CA ARG A 26 -16.52 14.90 -8.91
C ARG A 26 -15.77 13.64 -9.33
N GLU A 27 -14.74 13.80 -10.14
CA GLU A 27 -13.78 12.74 -10.36
C GLU A 27 -13.18 12.38 -9.00
N ALA A 28 -13.26 11.11 -8.64
CA ALA A 28 -12.65 10.62 -7.41
C ALA A 28 -11.14 10.85 -7.50
N THR A 29 -10.55 11.40 -6.44
CA THR A 29 -9.09 11.56 -6.39
C THR A 29 -8.44 10.18 -6.39
N GLU A 30 -7.22 10.08 -6.95
CA GLU A 30 -6.49 8.81 -7.03
C GLU A 30 -6.31 8.17 -5.64
N GLU A 31 -6.12 8.97 -4.60
CA GLU A 31 -6.00 8.51 -3.21
C GLU A 31 -7.28 7.88 -2.66
N GLU A 32 -8.45 8.43 -2.99
CA GLU A 32 -9.75 7.87 -2.58
C GLU A 32 -10.01 6.54 -3.29
N ILE A 33 -9.68 6.45 -4.58
CA ILE A 33 -9.78 5.22 -5.36
C ILE A 33 -8.87 4.15 -4.75
N LEU A 34 -7.61 4.48 -4.47
CA LEU A 34 -6.65 3.56 -3.84
C LEU A 34 -7.12 3.12 -2.45
N THR A 35 -7.62 4.02 -1.62
CA THR A 35 -8.14 3.69 -0.29
C THR A 35 -9.30 2.70 -0.37
N SER A 36 -10.21 2.92 -1.33
CA SER A 36 -11.33 2.01 -1.57
C SER A 36 -10.86 0.63 -2.05
N GLN A 37 -9.82 0.59 -2.91
CA GLN A 37 -9.22 -0.65 -3.40
C GLN A 37 -8.53 -1.42 -2.26
N PHE A 38 -7.76 -0.74 -1.41
CA PHE A 38 -7.11 -1.35 -0.26
C PHE A 38 -8.13 -1.90 0.75
N ALA A 39 -9.24 -1.20 0.99
CA ALA A 39 -10.32 -1.70 1.84
C ALA A 39 -10.93 -3.01 1.28
N LEU A 40 -11.08 -3.11 -0.04
CA LEU A 40 -11.54 -4.33 -0.70
C LEU A 40 -10.50 -5.46 -0.60
N MET A 41 -9.21 -5.15 -0.72
CA MET A 41 -8.12 -6.11 -0.54
C MET A 41 -8.11 -6.70 0.87
N ARG A 42 -8.26 -5.86 1.90
CA ARG A 42 -8.40 -6.32 3.31
C ARG A 42 -9.60 -7.24 3.49
N LYS A 43 -10.74 -6.92 2.87
CA LYS A 43 -11.97 -7.75 2.93
C LYS A 43 -11.80 -9.09 2.24
N ARG A 44 -11.07 -9.13 1.11
CA ARG A 44 -10.88 -10.33 0.30
C ARG A 44 -9.92 -11.35 0.94
N LYS A 45 -9.08 -10.92 1.89
CA LYS A 45 -8.11 -11.78 2.61
C LYS A 45 -7.19 -12.59 1.69
N ARG A 46 -6.77 -12.01 0.56
CA ARG A 46 -5.85 -12.68 -0.37
C ARG A 46 -4.41 -12.47 0.08
N LYS A 47 -3.64 -13.55 0.01
CA LYS A 47 -2.18 -13.54 0.18
C LYS A 47 -1.50 -13.37 -1.18
N GLY A 48 -0.38 -12.67 -1.18
CA GLY A 48 0.54 -12.61 -2.32
C GLY A 48 1.67 -13.62 -2.13
N TYR A 49 2.22 -14.12 -3.24
CA TYR A 49 3.40 -14.97 -3.22
C TYR A 49 4.43 -14.42 -4.19
N VAL A 50 5.68 -14.36 -3.77
CA VAL A 50 6.80 -13.91 -4.59
C VAL A 50 7.97 -14.85 -4.39
N THR A 51 8.61 -15.27 -5.47
CA THR A 51 9.85 -16.04 -5.42
C THR A 51 11.01 -15.13 -5.77
N LEU A 52 11.97 -14.99 -4.84
CA LEU A 52 13.22 -14.30 -5.08
C LEU A 52 14.30 -15.31 -5.47
N SER A 53 14.72 -15.28 -6.73
CA SER A 53 15.86 -16.09 -7.18
C SER A 53 17.16 -15.36 -6.85
N THR A 54 17.94 -15.95 -5.95
CA THR A 54 19.24 -15.43 -5.52
C THR A 54 20.37 -16.36 -5.95
N ASN A 55 21.61 -15.90 -5.84
CA ASN A 55 22.80 -16.71 -6.13
C ASN A 55 23.00 -17.90 -5.17
N LEU A 56 22.34 -17.91 -4.00
CA LEU A 56 22.40 -19.02 -3.04
C LEU A 56 21.14 -19.91 -3.08
N GLY A 57 20.18 -19.63 -3.97
CA GLY A 57 18.94 -20.38 -4.10
C GLY A 57 17.70 -19.50 -4.15
N ASP A 58 16.55 -20.14 -4.27
CA ASP A 58 15.25 -19.48 -4.36
C ASP A 58 14.63 -19.31 -2.97
N ILE A 59 14.09 -18.11 -2.72
CA ILE A 59 13.39 -17.77 -1.48
C ILE A 59 11.93 -17.48 -1.82
N GLY A 60 11.02 -18.33 -1.35
CA GLY A 60 9.58 -18.09 -1.44
C GLY A 60 9.12 -17.19 -0.29
N ILE A 61 8.46 -16.08 -0.61
CA ILE A 61 7.92 -15.13 0.36
C ILE A 61 6.40 -15.09 0.21
N GLU A 62 5.70 -15.33 1.32
CA GLU A 62 4.27 -15.03 1.43
C GLU A 62 4.09 -13.60 1.94
N LEU A 63 3.21 -12.86 1.27
CA LEU A 63 2.88 -11.47 1.58
C LEU A 63 1.46 -11.37 2.09
N HIS A 64 1.30 -10.72 3.23
CA HIS A 64 0.01 -10.48 3.87
C HIS A 64 -0.65 -9.21 3.33
N CYS A 65 -1.08 -9.26 2.05
CA CYS A 65 -1.76 -8.15 1.37
C CYS A 65 -3.11 -7.78 2.01
N ASP A 66 -3.65 -8.65 2.86
CA ASP A 66 -4.86 -8.42 3.64
C ASP A 66 -4.65 -7.52 4.85
N ILE A 67 -3.42 -7.44 5.37
CA ILE A 67 -3.09 -6.64 6.54
C ILE A 67 -2.38 -5.35 6.11
N ALA A 68 -1.34 -5.49 5.27
CA ALA A 68 -0.53 -4.39 4.76
C ALA A 68 -0.68 -4.26 3.23
N PRO A 69 -1.87 -3.86 2.74
CA PRO A 69 -2.16 -3.80 1.30
C PRO A 69 -1.31 -2.77 0.57
N ARG A 70 -0.99 -1.62 1.17
CA ARG A 70 -0.11 -0.64 0.54
C ARG A 70 1.23 -1.30 0.37
N THR A 71 1.93 -1.62 1.47
CA THR A 71 3.28 -2.21 1.45
C THR A 71 3.43 -3.36 0.45
N CYS A 72 2.45 -4.27 0.40
CA CYS A 72 2.47 -5.37 -0.55
C CYS A 72 2.37 -4.92 -2.01
N THR A 73 1.48 -3.97 -2.33
CA THR A 73 1.40 -3.37 -3.67
C THR A 73 2.70 -2.66 -4.06
N ASN A 74 3.40 -2.01 -3.11
CA ASN A 74 4.74 -1.43 -3.41
C ASN A 74 5.67 -2.53 -3.88
N PHE A 75 5.74 -3.58 -3.07
CA PHE A 75 6.73 -4.62 -3.22
C PHE A 75 6.49 -5.39 -4.52
N LEU A 76 5.24 -5.73 -4.81
CA LEU A 76 4.85 -6.36 -6.08
C LEU A 76 5.15 -5.46 -7.27
N GLY A 77 4.76 -4.17 -7.22
CA GLY A 77 5.00 -3.25 -8.33
C GLY A 77 6.49 -3.05 -8.61
N LEU A 78 7.31 -2.93 -7.57
CA LEU A 78 8.78 -2.83 -7.70
C LEU A 78 9.41 -4.13 -8.20
N ALA A 79 8.87 -5.29 -7.80
CA ALA A 79 9.31 -6.59 -8.29
C ALA A 79 8.96 -6.79 -9.77
N GLU A 80 7.75 -6.43 -10.18
CA GLU A 80 7.29 -6.48 -11.57
C GLU A 80 8.08 -5.52 -12.48
N ALA A 81 8.40 -4.33 -11.97
CA ALA A 81 9.31 -3.39 -12.64
C ALA A 81 10.77 -3.86 -12.70
N GLY A 82 11.11 -5.00 -12.08
CA GLY A 82 12.46 -5.55 -12.07
C GLY A 82 13.45 -4.76 -11.21
N LYS A 83 12.99 -3.89 -10.30
CA LYS A 83 13.86 -3.01 -9.49
C LYS A 83 14.80 -3.79 -8.57
N TYR A 84 14.40 -4.98 -8.14
CA TYR A 84 15.21 -5.83 -7.26
C TYR A 84 16.24 -6.68 -8.03
N ASN A 85 16.22 -6.69 -9.36
CA ASN A 85 17.14 -7.50 -10.16
C ASN A 85 18.58 -6.98 -10.04
N GLY A 86 19.51 -7.87 -9.70
CA GLY A 86 20.93 -7.51 -9.50
C GLY A 86 21.20 -6.66 -8.25
N THR A 87 20.21 -6.49 -7.36
CA THR A 87 20.42 -5.83 -6.07
C THR A 87 21.17 -6.74 -5.10
N ILE A 88 21.98 -6.14 -4.23
CA ILE A 88 22.75 -6.85 -3.21
C ILE A 88 22.13 -6.66 -1.83
N PHE A 89 22.39 -7.61 -0.92
CA PHE A 89 22.13 -7.44 0.50
C PHE A 89 23.30 -6.67 1.13
N HIS A 90 23.11 -5.38 1.40
CA HIS A 90 24.18 -4.49 1.87
C HIS A 90 24.43 -4.57 3.39
N ARG A 91 23.49 -5.11 4.16
CA ARG A 91 23.64 -5.27 5.61
C ARG A 91 23.26 -6.69 6.02
N LEU A 92 24.15 -7.34 6.75
CA LEU A 92 23.98 -8.67 7.30
C LEU A 92 24.44 -8.65 8.77
N ILE A 93 23.49 -8.89 9.69
CA ILE A 93 23.79 -9.00 11.13
C ILE A 93 23.36 -10.40 11.57
N LYS A 94 24.33 -11.21 11.98
CA LYS A 94 24.10 -12.60 12.42
C LYS A 94 23.12 -12.60 13.61
N ASN A 95 22.13 -13.49 13.55
CA ASN A 95 21.05 -13.65 14.55
C ASN A 95 20.14 -12.43 14.72
N PHE A 96 20.09 -11.52 13.73
CA PHE A 96 19.20 -10.36 13.80
C PHE A 96 18.45 -10.14 12.50
N MET A 97 19.10 -9.57 11.48
CA MET A 97 18.44 -9.28 10.21
C MET A 97 19.42 -9.15 9.04
N ILE A 98 18.86 -9.41 7.87
CA ILE A 98 19.44 -9.16 6.56
C ILE A 98 18.64 -8.03 5.91
N GLN A 99 19.33 -7.03 5.37
CA GLN A 99 18.72 -5.90 4.68
C GLN A 99 19.19 -5.87 3.23
N GLY A 100 18.23 -5.72 2.32
CA GLY A 100 18.46 -5.58 0.89
C GLY A 100 17.50 -4.57 0.27
N GLY A 101 17.32 -4.66 -1.04
CA GLY A 101 16.39 -3.80 -1.79
C GLY A 101 16.88 -2.37 -2.00
N LYS A 102 18.07 -2.01 -1.52
CA LYS A 102 18.71 -0.73 -1.82
C LYS A 102 19.36 -0.80 -3.20
N SER A 103 18.80 -0.07 -4.16
CA SER A 103 19.44 0.12 -5.47
C SER A 103 20.47 1.25 -5.38
N LYS A 104 21.54 1.15 -6.18
CA LYS A 104 22.62 2.15 -6.22
C LYS A 104 22.16 3.51 -6.74
N HIS A 105 21.05 3.55 -7.49
CA HIS A 105 20.69 4.71 -8.29
C HIS A 105 19.46 5.49 -7.78
N GLU A 106 18.56 4.89 -6.98
CA GLU A 106 17.43 5.64 -6.39
C GLU A 106 16.61 4.83 -5.38
N ASP A 107 16.34 5.42 -4.21
CA ASP A 107 15.42 4.89 -3.20
C ASP A 107 13.97 5.35 -3.50
N SER A 108 13.47 5.08 -4.70
CA SER A 108 12.11 5.44 -5.13
C SER A 108 11.08 4.33 -4.79
N SER A 109 9.99 4.68 -4.08
CA SER A 109 8.81 3.82 -3.96
C SER A 109 7.86 4.06 -5.13
N LEU A 110 6.91 3.14 -5.37
CA LEU A 110 5.92 3.31 -6.46
C LEU A 110 5.07 4.57 -6.27
N TRP A 111 4.91 5.06 -5.04
CA TRP A 111 4.11 6.25 -4.70
C TRP A 111 4.93 7.49 -4.37
N GLY A 112 6.23 7.51 -4.69
CA GLY A 112 7.12 8.64 -4.43
C GLY A 112 8.14 8.39 -3.31
N PRO A 113 8.49 9.40 -2.49
CA PRO A 113 9.63 9.31 -1.57
C PRO A 113 9.38 8.46 -0.32
N ALA A 114 8.18 8.51 0.27
CA ALA A 114 7.81 7.74 1.46
C ALA A 114 6.30 7.52 1.52
N PHE A 115 5.87 6.43 2.15
CA PHE A 115 4.45 6.13 2.38
C PHE A 115 4.22 5.77 3.85
N VAL A 116 2.96 5.83 4.28
CA VAL A 116 2.56 5.63 5.68
C VAL A 116 2.76 4.19 6.13
N ASP A 117 3.28 3.99 7.33
CA ASP A 117 3.46 2.68 7.95
C ASP A 117 2.12 1.99 8.24
N GLU A 118 2.06 0.68 7.96
CA GLU A 118 0.89 -0.17 8.23
C GLU A 118 1.21 -1.19 9.32
N PHE A 119 0.88 -0.87 10.57
CA PHE A 119 1.06 -1.77 11.72
C PHE A 119 -0.25 -2.47 12.09
N ASP A 120 -0.13 -3.74 12.48
CA ASP A 120 -1.22 -4.55 13.01
C ASP A 120 -0.69 -5.46 14.12
N ASP A 121 -1.39 -5.54 15.24
CA ASP A 121 -0.95 -6.32 16.41
C ASP A 121 -0.78 -7.81 16.13
N ARG A 122 -1.38 -8.32 15.06
CA ARG A 122 -1.23 -9.72 14.62
C ARG A 122 0.13 -9.98 13.97
N LEU A 123 0.79 -8.94 13.45
CA LEU A 123 2.09 -9.03 12.80
C LEU A 123 3.18 -8.57 13.76
N LYS A 124 3.80 -9.53 14.44
CA LYS A 124 4.93 -9.29 15.35
C LYS A 124 6.15 -10.05 14.86
N HIS A 125 7.34 -9.51 15.13
CA HIS A 125 8.61 -10.16 14.86
C HIS A 125 8.90 -11.29 15.87
N THR A 126 8.08 -12.34 15.86
CA THR A 126 8.15 -13.44 16.83
C THR A 126 9.13 -14.56 16.44
N GLY A 127 9.60 -14.57 15.19
CA GLY A 127 10.48 -15.63 14.69
C GLY A 127 11.32 -15.19 13.49
N GLU A 128 12.19 -16.09 13.06
CA GLU A 128 12.98 -15.92 11.84
C GLU A 128 12.11 -16.03 10.58
N GLY A 129 12.59 -15.46 9.46
CA GLY A 129 11.88 -15.48 8.17
C GLY A 129 10.79 -14.41 8.01
N ILE A 130 10.66 -13.49 8.96
CA ILE A 130 9.71 -12.38 8.87
C ILE A 130 10.30 -11.27 7.99
N VAL A 131 9.56 -10.90 6.96
CA VAL A 131 9.90 -9.82 6.04
C VAL A 131 9.20 -8.53 6.47
N SER A 132 9.93 -7.42 6.54
CA SER A 132 9.39 -6.13 6.93
C SER A 132 10.07 -5.00 6.16
N MET A 133 9.36 -3.88 6.01
CA MET A 133 9.94 -2.68 5.40
C MET A 133 10.92 -2.03 6.37
N ALA A 134 12.07 -1.61 5.84
CA ALA A 134 13.00 -0.77 6.56
C ALA A 134 12.52 0.69 6.49
N ASN A 135 12.46 1.36 7.64
CA ASN A 135 12.16 2.78 7.76
C ASN A 135 13.28 3.47 8.58
N ALA A 136 13.40 4.80 8.50
CA ALA A 136 14.41 5.62 9.17
C ALA A 136 13.78 6.60 10.17
#